data_AF-A0A1Z3TZU9-F1
#
_entry.id   AF-A0A1Z3TZU9-F1
#
_cell.length_a   1.000
_cell.length_b   1.000
_cell.length_c   1.000
_cell.angle_alpha   90.00
_cell.angle_beta   90.00
_cell.angle_gamma   90.00
#
_symmetry.space_group_name_H-M   'P 1'
#
loop_
_entity.id
_entity.type
_entity.pdbx_description
1 polymer ?
#
loop_
_entity_poly.entity_id
_entity_poly.type
_entity_poly.pdbx_seq_one_letter_code
_entity_poly.pdbx_strand_id
1 'polypeptide(L)' 'MTKRNSKVQNVVKLLSSLGVNIKKTKSRLEVMQTLPTTVKATNKLK' A
#
# COMPACT_ATOMS: atom_id res chain seq x y z
N MET A 1 -18.43 17.15 3.60
CA MET A 1 -18.56 15.83 2.96
C MET A 1 -17.17 15.17 2.84
N THR A 2 -16.53 14.69 3.93
CA THR A 2 -15.11 14.24 3.79
C THR A 2 -14.50 13.39 4.91
N LYS A 3 -15.18 13.12 6.04
CA LYS A 3 -14.54 12.40 7.18
C LYS A 3 -14.43 10.88 7.04
N ARG A 4 -15.25 10.24 6.19
CA ARG A 4 -15.21 8.77 6.02
C ARG A 4 -14.09 8.33 5.08
N ASN A 5 -13.79 9.11 4.05
CA ASN A 5 -12.71 8.81 3.11
C ASN A 5 -11.32 8.98 3.72
N SER A 6 -11.15 9.88 4.70
CA SER A 6 -9.85 10.10 5.34
C SER A 6 -9.38 8.92 6.18
N LYS A 7 -10.28 8.22 6.89
CA LYS A 7 -9.93 7.03 7.67
C LYS A 7 -9.41 5.90 6.79
N VAL A 8 -10.11 5.64 5.67
CA VAL A 8 -9.69 4.61 4.70
C VAL A 8 -8.34 4.96 4.08
N GLN A 9 -8.13 6.23 3.71
CA GLN A 9 -6.85 6.69 3.20
C GLN A 9 -5.70 6.54 4.22
N ASN A 10 -5.96 6.80 5.50
CA ASN A 10 -4.96 6.61 6.55
C ASN A 10 -4.60 5.14 6.74
N VAL A 11 -5.57 4.23 6.70
CA VAL A 11 -5.31 2.78 6.78
C VAL A 11 -4.52 2.30 5.55
N VAL A 12 -4.87 2.78 4.35
CA VAL A 12 -4.11 2.47 3.12
C VAL A 12 -2.67 2.96 3.24
N LYS A 13 -2.46 4.21 3.70
CA LYS A 13 -1.11 4.76 3.91
C LYS A 13 -0.31 3.92 4.90
N LEU A 14 -0.90 3.55 6.04
CA LEU A 14 -0.23 2.74 7.06
C LEU A 14 0.19 1.37 6.50
N LEU A 15 -0.73 0.67 5.86
CA LEU A 15 -0.46 -0.65 5.29
C LEU A 15 0.58 -0.59 4.15
N SER A 16 0.55 0.45 3.30
CA SER A 16 1.59 0.67 2.30
C SER A 16 2.97 0.98 2.91
N SER A 17 3.03 1.72 4.01
CA SER A 17 4.29 1.96 4.75
C SER A 17 4.86 0.69 5.37
N LEU A 18 4.03 -0.31 5.67
CA LEU A 18 4.46 -1.63 6.12
C LEU A 18 4.90 -2.54 4.95
N GLY A 19 4.94 -2.00 3.73
CA GLY A 19 5.34 -2.71 2.52
C GLY A 19 4.25 -3.59 1.91
N VAL A 20 3.01 -3.52 2.42
CA VAL A 20 1.87 -4.26 1.86
C VAL A 20 1.44 -3.61 0.55
N ASN A 21 1.34 -4.41 -0.50
CA ASN A 21 0.87 -3.93 -1.79
C ASN A 21 -0.67 -3.83 -1.82
N ILE A 22 -1.18 -2.61 -2.03
CA ILE A 22 -2.62 -2.31 -1.99
C ILE A 22 -3.02 -1.74 -3.33
N LYS A 23 -3.88 -2.45 -4.05
CA LYS A 23 -4.43 -2.01 -5.33
C LYS A 23 -5.79 -1.38 -5.13
N LYS A 24 -5.95 -0.13 -5.57
CA LYS A 24 -7.25 0.56 -5.54
C LYS A 24 -8.03 0.28 -6.82
N THR A 25 -9.21 -0.30 -6.71
CA THR A 25 -10.17 -0.47 -7.81
C THR A 25 -11.30 0.55 -7.68
N LYS A 26 -12.20 0.63 -8.69
CA LYS A 26 -13.32 1.59 -8.66
C LYS A 26 -14.25 1.42 -7.46
N SER A 27 -14.31 0.21 -6.89
CA SER A 27 -15.25 -0.15 -5.82
C SER A 27 -14.57 -0.59 -4.52
N ARG A 28 -13.34 -1.14 -4.59
CA ARG A 28 -12.70 -1.85 -3.46
C ARG A 28 -11.20 -1.60 -3.38
N LEU A 29 -10.63 -1.98 -2.24
CA LEU A 29 -9.19 -2.06 -2.04
C LEU A 29 -8.81 -3.54 -1.99
N GLU A 30 -7.94 -3.97 -2.89
CA GLU A 30 -7.39 -5.32 -2.89
C GLU A 30 -6.04 -5.28 -2.17
N VAL A 31 -5.96 -5.99 -1.05
CA VAL A 31 -4.72 -6.16 -0.28
C VAL A 31 -4.08 -7.45 -0.74
N MET A 32 -2.93 -7.38 -1.39
CA MET A 32 -2.24 -8.57 -1.86
C MET A 32 -1.51 -9.22 -0.69
N GLN A 33 -1.75 -10.53 -0.48
CA GLN A 33 -1.01 -11.37 0.46
C GLN A 33 0.40 -11.69 -0.08
N THR A 34 1.10 -10.68 -0.57
CA THR A 34 2.49 -10.81 -0.98
C THR A 34 3.36 -10.32 0.17
N LEU A 35 4.48 -11.00 0.40
CA LEU A 35 5.52 -10.52 1.32
C LEU A 35 5.79 -9.03 1.05
N PRO A 36 6.08 -8.23 2.09
CA PRO A 36 6.37 -6.82 1.93
C PRO A 36 7.34 -6.68 0.77
N THR A 37 6.96 -5.94 -0.28
CA THR A 37 7.92 -5.67 -1.35
C THR A 37 8.98 -4.81 -0.72
N THR A 38 10.06 -5.43 -0.23
CA THR A 38 11.36 -4.79 -0.14
C THR A 38 11.59 -4.36 -1.57
N VAL A 39 11.28 -3.09 -1.87
CA VAL A 39 11.67 -2.44 -3.13
C VAL A 39 13.09 -2.92 -3.33
N LYS A 40 13.32 -3.77 -4.35
CA LYS A 40 14.61 -4.43 -4.56
C LYS A 40 15.63 -3.32 -4.41
N ALA A 41 16.40 -3.33 -3.32
CA ALA A 41 17.49 -2.40 -3.18
C ALA A 41 18.29 -2.63 -4.45
N THR A 42 18.33 -1.64 -5.33
CA THR A 42 19.09 -1.72 -6.56
C THR A 42 20.54 -1.77 -6.10
N ASN A 43 21.01 -2.96 -5.76
CA ASN A 43 22.42 -3.26 -5.60
C ASN A 43 23.00 -3.16 -7.02
N LYS A 44 23.19 -1.92 -7.48
CA LYS A 44 24.19 -1.66 -8.51
C LYS A 44 25.51 -2.04 -7.84
N LEU A 45 25.95 -3.26 -8.10
CA LEU A 45 27.34 -3.64 -7.89
C LEU A 45 28.16 -2.60 -8.68
N LYS A 46 28.97 -1.82 -7.94
CA LYS A 46 30.02 -1.00 -8.53
C LYS A 46 31.09 -1.91 -9.11
#